data_AF-A0A350V1Z0-F1
#
_entry.id   AF-A0A350V1Z0-F1
#
_cell.length_a   1.000
_cell.length_b   1.000
_cell.length_c   1.000
_cell.angle_alpha   90.00
_cell.angle_beta   90.00
_cell.angle_gamma   90.00
#
_symmetry.space_group_name_H-M   'P 1'
#
loop_
_entity.id
_entity.type
_entity.pdbx_description
1 polymer ?
#
loop_
_entity_poly.entity_id
_entity_poly.type
_entity_poly.pdbx_seq_one_letter_code
_entity_poly.pdbx_strand_id
1 'polypeptide(L)' 'MRKYFVYCLYSETRDRIYVGHTDNLDRRFKQHCDGYVES' A
#
# COMPACT_ATOMS: atom_id res chain seq x y z
N MET A 1 21.06 -6.05 2.28
CA MET A 1 20.23 -5.47 1.20
C MET A 1 18.79 -5.41 1.66
N ARG A 2 18.09 -4.28 1.52
CA ARG A 2 16.63 -4.20 1.76
C ARG A 2 15.90 -4.79 0.55
N LYS A 3 14.91 -5.65 0.80
CA LYS A 3 14.00 -6.16 -0.24
C LYS A 3 12.96 -5.09 -0.53
N TYR A 4 12.72 -4.81 -1.80
CA TYR A 4 11.59 -3.99 -2.24
C TYR A 4 10.55 -4.89 -2.88
N PHE A 5 9.29 -4.60 -2.60
CA PHE A 5 8.14 -5.31 -3.11
C PHE A 5 7.34 -4.38 -4.01
N VAL A 6 6.90 -4.88 -5.15
CA VAL A 6 5.80 -4.31 -5.92
C VAL A 6 4.52 -5.03 -5.48
N TYR A 7 3.47 -4.30 -5.17
CA TYR A 7 2.24 -4.85 -4.59
C TYR A 7 0.99 -4.23 -5.21
N CYS A 8 -0.14 -4.91 -5.06
CA CYS A 8 -1.46 -4.37 -5.34
C CYS A 8 -2.35 -4.44 -4.10
N LEU A 9 -3.18 -3.41 -3.88
CA LEU A 9 -4.21 -3.37 -2.86
C LEU A 9 -5.57 -3.26 -3.56
N TYR A 10 -6.50 -4.11 -3.18
CA TYR A 10 -7.89 -4.02 -3.61
C TYR A 10 -8.72 -3.35 -2.50
N SER A 11 -9.52 -2.36 -2.87
CA SER A 11 -10.45 -1.68 -1.97
C SER A 11 -11.84 -2.29 -2.13
N GLU A 12 -12.28 -3.07 -1.15
CA GLU A 12 -13.61 -3.68 -1.14
C GLU A 12 -14.76 -2.66 -1.18
N THR A 13 -14.55 -1.46 -0.62
CA THR A 13 -15.57 -0.41 -0.56
C THR A 13 -15.62 0.47 -1.80
N ARG A 14 -14.55 0.51 -2.60
CA ARG A 14 -14.45 1.38 -3.78
C ARG A 14 -14.35 0.61 -5.09
N ASP A 15 -14.24 -0.72 -5.04
CA ASP A 15 -13.98 -1.59 -6.19
C ASP A 15 -12.83 -1.06 -7.06
N ARG A 16 -11.69 -0.79 -6.41
CA ARG A 16 -10.51 -0.20 -7.04
C ARG A 16 -9.25 -0.94 -6.65
N ILE A 17 -8.33 -1.03 -7.59
CA ILE A 17 -6.98 -1.56 -7.37
C ILE A 17 -6.00 -0.39 -7.34
N TYR A 18 -5.17 -0.36 -6.29
CA TYR A 18 -4.01 0.52 -6.17
C TYR A 18 -2.73 -0.31 -6.32
N VAL A 19 -1.79 0.15 -7.14
CA VAL A 19 -0.48 -0.49 -7.31
C VAL A 19 0.59 0.42 -6.74
N GLY A 20 1.54 -0.15 -5.98
CA GLY A 20 2.63 0.60 -5.39
C GLY A 20 3.86 -0.25 -5.13
N HIS A 21 4.86 0.36 -4.50
CA HIS A 21 6.06 -0.33 -4.06
C HIS A 21 6.46 0.10 -2.65
N THR A 22 7.13 -0.79 -1.91
CA THR A 22 7.60 -0.52 -0.54
C THR A 22 8.71 -1.49 -0.15
N ASP A 23 9.56 -1.10 0.80
CA ASP A 23 10.49 -2.00 1.49
C ASP A 23 9.84 -2.72 2.70
N ASN A 24 8.63 -2.32 3.08
CA ASN A 24 7.88 -2.88 4.20
C ASN A 24 6.36 -2.85 3.90
N LEU A 25 5.78 -4.05 3.68
CA LEU A 25 4.36 -4.21 3.32
C LEU A 25 3.43 -3.85 4.48
N ASP A 26 3.73 -4.28 5.71
CA ASP A 26 2.88 -4.05 6.89
C ASP A 26 2.72 -2.55 7.20
N ARG A 27 3.85 -1.82 7.21
CA ARG A 27 3.85 -0.36 7.39
C ARG A 27 3.01 0.31 6.31
N ARG A 28 3.19 -0.10 5.06
CA ARG A 28 2.53 0.54 3.91
C ARG A 28 1.04 0.23 3.89
N PHE A 29 0.64 -1.00 4.23
CA PHE A 29 -0.75 -1.39 4.37
C PHE A 29 -1.46 -0.54 5.44
N LYS A 30 -0.84 -0.40 6.62
CA LYS A 30 -1.38 0.46 7.69
C LYS A 30 -1.56 1.92 7.24
N GLN A 31 -0.58 2.49 6.55
CA GLN A 31 -0.69 3.86 5.99
C GLN A 31 -1.91 4.01 5.06
N HIS A 32 -2.16 3.05 4.17
CA HIS A 32 -3.32 3.08 3.28
C HIS A 32 -4.65 2.99 4.05
N CYS A 33 -4.73 2.12 5.05
CA CYS A 33 -5.93 1.98 5.89
C CYS A 33 -6.19 3.21 6.78
N ASP A 34 -5.14 3.85 7.28
CA ASP A 34 -5.22 5.05 8.11
C ASP A 34 -5.51 6.33 7.28
N GLY A 35 -5.62 6.20 5.95
CA GLY A 35 -5.85 7.33 5.04
C GLY A 35 -4.65 8.27 4.91
N TYR A 36 -3.44 7.81 5.21
CA TYR A 36 -2.23 8.60 5.07
C TYR A 36 -2.01 8.95 3.60
N VAL A 37 -1.96 10.26 3.31
CA VAL A 37 -1.60 10.80 2.01
C VAL A 37 -0.24 11.47 2.16
N GLU A 38 0.74 11.03 1.39
CA GLU A 38 2.02 11.73 1.28
C GLU A 38 1.73 13.01 0.47
N SER A 39 1.90 14.16 1.11
CA SER A 39 1.67 15.50 0.54
C SER A 39 2.75 15.93 -0.43
#